data_AF-A0A6M2ADH8-F1
#
_entry.id   AF-A0A6M2ADH8-F1
#
_cell.length_a   1.000
_cell.length_b   1.000
_cell.length_c   1.000
_cell.angle_alpha   90.00
_cell.angle_beta   90.00
_cell.angle_gamma   90.00
#
_symmetry.space_group_name_H-M   'P 1'
#
loop_
_entity.id
_entity.type
_entity.pdbx_description
1 polymer ?
#
loop_
_entity_poly.entity_id
_entity_poly.type
_entity_poly.pdbx_seq_one_letter_code
_entity_poly.pdbx_strand_id
1 'polypeptide(L)'
;MSGNKEHHIALFGEAEKGEFETAYVCSSLAELSYHLGEPPSLECRGLPLAVQSLLFERRVIYFRVKEEGFSKRDYVTGLQFLQNRDLFPEISAICLPGVGDHEILDAPNPLLDTHRSLLILSESDLYDYLTA
;
A
#
# COMPACT_ATOMS: atom_id res chain seq x y z
N MET A 1 15.97 25.57 -6.96
CA MET A 1 16.33 24.17 -6.63
C MET A 1 15.12 23.55 -5.95
N SER A 2 14.20 22.95 -6.70
CA SER A 2 13.20 22.10 -6.06
C SER A 2 13.95 20.86 -5.59
N GLY A 3 14.15 20.72 -4.27
CA GLY A 3 14.63 19.45 -3.72
C GLY A 3 13.73 18.34 -4.25
N ASN A 4 14.32 17.27 -4.78
CA ASN A 4 13.56 16.15 -5.30
C ASN A 4 12.75 15.59 -4.13
N LYS A 5 11.45 15.86 -4.12
CA LYS A 5 10.57 15.45 -3.02
C LYS A 5 10.53 13.92 -3.03
N GLU A 6 10.86 13.30 -1.90
CA GLU A 6 10.78 11.84 -1.81
C GLU A 6 9.31 11.43 -1.76
N HIS A 7 8.87 10.76 -2.84
CA HIS A 7 7.50 10.31 -2.97
C HIS A 7 7.38 8.88 -2.46
N HIS A 8 6.70 8.71 -1.32
CA HIS A 8 6.42 7.41 -0.74
C HIS A 8 5.05 6.91 -1.19
N ILE A 9 4.99 5.67 -1.65
CA ILE A 9 3.77 4.97 -2.04
C ILE A 9 3.52 3.88 -1.01
N ALA A 10 2.41 3.99 -0.29
CA ALA A 10 1.97 2.94 0.62
C ALA A 10 1.21 1.87 -0.18
N LEU A 11 1.58 0.60 0.02
CA LEU A 11 1.03 -0.54 -0.70
C LEU A 11 0.67 -1.64 0.28
N PHE A 12 -0.46 -2.27 0.01
CA PHE A 12 -0.98 -3.39 0.77
C PHE A 12 -1.21 -4.55 -0.19
N GLY A 13 -0.74 -5.72 0.19
CA GLY A 13 -0.95 -6.92 -0.63
C GLY A 13 -0.36 -8.16 0.00
N GLU A 14 -0.73 -9.29 -0.56
CA GLU A 14 -0.16 -10.56 -0.14
C GLU A 14 1.30 -10.67 -0.57
N ALA A 15 2.07 -11.38 0.24
CA ALA A 15 3.48 -11.66 0.01
C ALA A 15 3.85 -13.00 0.65
N GLU A 16 4.87 -13.68 0.10
CA GLU A 16 5.44 -14.91 0.65
C GLU A 16 6.06 -14.68 2.04
N LYS A 17 6.83 -13.59 2.18
CA LYS A 17 7.60 -13.22 3.39
C LYS A 17 7.08 -11.94 4.01
N GLY A 18 7.68 -11.58 5.14
CA GLY A 18 7.36 -10.39 5.92
C GLY A 18 6.39 -10.68 7.05
N GLU A 19 6.55 -9.96 8.15
CA GLU A 19 5.67 -10.03 9.31
C GLU A 19 4.42 -9.19 9.05
N PHE A 20 3.28 -9.65 9.57
CA PHE A 20 2.05 -8.85 9.60
C PHE A 20 2.24 -7.64 10.53
N GLU A 21 1.35 -6.65 10.38
CA GLU A 21 1.34 -5.44 11.22
C GLU A 21 2.69 -4.67 11.21
N THR A 22 3.52 -4.87 10.18
CA THR A 22 4.86 -4.28 10.03
C THR A 22 4.96 -3.51 8.71
N ALA A 23 5.55 -2.32 8.76
CA ALA A 23 5.82 -1.50 7.58
C ALA A 23 7.23 -1.79 7.02
N TYR A 24 7.30 -2.28 5.78
CA TYR A 24 8.57 -2.50 5.08
C TYR A 24 8.85 -1.34 4.13
N VAL A 25 9.84 -0.51 4.44
CA VAL A 25 10.25 0.59 3.57
C VAL A 25 11.32 0.09 2.60
N CYS A 26 10.98 0.07 1.31
CA CYS A 26 11.85 -0.40 0.25
C CYS A 26 12.16 0.74 -0.74
N SER A 27 13.42 0.83 -1.12
CA SER A 27 13.96 1.77 -2.11
C SER A 27 14.54 1.08 -3.34
N SER A 28 14.59 -0.26 -3.32
CA SER A 28 15.05 -1.07 -4.46
C SER A 28 14.29 -2.39 -4.57
N LEU A 29 14.35 -3.01 -5.74
CA LEU A 29 13.79 -4.35 -5.97
C LEU A 29 14.47 -5.43 -5.11
N ALA A 30 15.76 -5.25 -4.79
CA ALA A 30 16.51 -6.16 -3.95
C ALA A 30 15.98 -6.16 -2.51
N GLU A 31 15.71 -4.98 -1.94
CA GLU A 31 15.10 -4.83 -0.61
C GLU A 31 13.68 -5.43 -0.59
N LEU A 32 12.89 -5.13 -1.62
CA LEU A 32 11.53 -5.67 -1.74
C LEU A 32 11.54 -7.20 -1.74
N SER A 33 12.37 -7.82 -2.60
CA SER A 33 12.49 -9.28 -2.70
C SER A 33 13.07 -9.92 -1.42
N TYR A 34 14.03 -9.25 -0.78
CA TYR A 34 14.59 -9.71 0.49
C TYR A 34 13.53 -9.76 1.59
N HIS A 35 12.74 -8.70 1.74
CA HIS A 35 11.74 -8.58 2.80
C HIS A 35 10.45 -9.37 2.53
N LEU A 36 9.98 -9.41 1.28
CA LEU A 36 8.62 -9.86 0.95
C LEU A 36 8.59 -11.12 0.06
N GLY A 37 9.71 -11.46 -0.60
CA GLY A 37 9.76 -12.61 -1.50
C GLY A 37 8.89 -12.42 -2.74
N GLU A 38 8.21 -13.49 -3.14
CA GLU A 38 7.33 -13.53 -4.32
C GLU A 38 5.85 -13.35 -3.94
N PRO A 39 4.97 -12.94 -4.88
CA PRO A 39 3.53 -13.00 -4.66
C PRO A 39 3.05 -14.46 -4.58
N PRO A 40 2.12 -14.81 -3.67
CA PRO A 40 1.65 -16.19 -3.53
C PRO A 40 0.76 -16.65 -4.69
N SER A 41 0.17 -15.73 -5.45
CA SER A 41 -0.63 -16.01 -6.64
C SER A 41 -0.44 -14.96 -7.73
N LEU A 42 -0.83 -15.28 -8.97
CA LEU A 42 -0.82 -14.34 -10.10
C LEU A 42 -1.95 -13.29 -10.03
N GLU A 43 -2.91 -13.49 -9.13
CA GLU A 43 -4.04 -12.58 -8.94
C GLU A 43 -3.66 -11.41 -8.03
N CYS A 44 -2.72 -11.62 -7.10
CA CYS A 44 -2.18 -10.57 -6.23
C CYS A 44 -1.60 -9.41 -7.05
N ARG A 45 -1.96 -8.19 -6.67
CA ARG A 45 -1.58 -6.95 -7.36
C ARG A 45 -0.63 -6.09 -6.53
N GLY A 46 -0.57 -6.27 -5.22
CA GLY A 46 0.27 -5.45 -4.33
C GLY A 46 1.75 -5.45 -4.72
N LEU A 47 2.38 -6.62 -4.79
CA LEU A 47 3.81 -6.75 -5.15
C LEU A 47 4.12 -6.26 -6.58
N PRO A 48 3.35 -6.62 -7.62
CA PRO A 48 3.53 -6.03 -8.95
C PRO A 48 3.49 -4.49 -8.97
N LEU A 49 2.57 -3.87 -8.23
CA LEU A 49 2.49 -2.41 -8.11
C LEU A 49 3.69 -1.83 -7.33
N ALA A 50 4.19 -2.54 -6.32
CA ALA A 50 5.42 -2.16 -5.62
C ALA A 50 6.63 -2.15 -6.53
N VAL A 51 6.79 -3.20 -7.35
CA VAL A 51 7.85 -3.29 -8.37
C VAL A 51 7.76 -2.10 -9.34
N GLN A 52 6.56 -1.81 -9.87
CA GLN A 52 6.38 -0.66 -10.77
C GLN A 52 6.73 0.66 -10.08
N SER A 53 6.27 0.86 -8.85
CA SER A 53 6.56 2.08 -8.08
C SER A 53 8.06 2.31 -7.91
N LEU A 54 8.81 1.24 -7.59
CA LEU A 54 10.27 1.28 -7.47
C LEU A 54 10.95 1.60 -8.81
N LEU A 55 10.46 1.05 -9.93
CA LEU A 55 10.99 1.35 -11.27
C LEU A 55 10.76 2.82 -11.69
N PHE A 56 9.75 3.49 -11.12
CA PHE A 56 9.51 4.92 -11.29
C PHE A 56 10.19 5.79 -10.21
N GLU A 57 11.22 5.25 -9.54
CA GLU A 57 12.02 5.94 -8.51
C GLU A 57 11.14 6.47 -7.35
N ARG A 58 10.10 5.70 -6.98
CA ARG A 58 9.30 5.93 -5.78
C ARG A 58 9.76 4.99 -4.69
N ARG A 59 9.75 5.47 -3.44
CA ARG A 59 9.93 4.57 -2.30
C ARG A 59 8.60 3.90 -1.99
N VAL A 60 8.68 2.64 -1.60
CA VAL A 60 7.50 1.84 -1.25
C VAL A 60 7.48 1.65 0.26
N ILE A 61 6.31 1.86 0.87
CA ILE A 61 6.01 1.40 2.22
C ILE A 61 5.04 0.23 2.05
N TYR A 62 5.51 -0.98 2.24
CA TYR A 62 4.70 -2.18 2.00
C TYR A 62 4.20 -2.78 3.31
N PHE A 63 2.91 -3.10 3.35
CA PHE A 63 2.30 -3.89 4.41
C PHE A 63 1.84 -5.22 3.82
N ARG A 64 2.38 -6.31 4.37
CA ARG A 64 1.87 -7.65 4.06
C ARG A 64 0.46 -7.78 4.64
N VAL A 65 -0.49 -8.20 3.81
CA VAL A 65 -1.79 -8.69 4.27
C VAL A 65 -1.86 -10.19 4.09
N LYS A 66 -2.69 -10.86 4.89
CA LYS A 66 -2.84 -12.32 4.84
C LYS A 66 -3.58 -12.79 3.58
N GLU A 67 -4.57 -12.03 3.17
CA GLU A 67 -5.40 -12.26 1.99
C GLU A 67 -5.79 -10.91 1.39
N GLU A 68 -5.37 -10.66 0.15
CA GLU A 68 -5.58 -9.41 -0.58
C GLU A 68 -7.07 -9.22 -0.82
N GLY A 69 -7.60 -8.05 -0.48
CA GLY A 69 -9.03 -7.75 -0.59
C GLY A 69 -9.89 -8.12 0.61
N PHE A 70 -9.44 -9.09 1.44
CA PHE A 70 -10.30 -9.68 2.49
C PHE A 70 -9.80 -9.47 3.92
N SER A 71 -8.49 -9.32 4.12
CA SER A 71 -7.88 -9.27 5.46
C SER A 71 -7.98 -7.90 6.12
N LYS A 72 -9.22 -7.45 6.38
CA LYS A 72 -9.57 -6.13 6.92
C LYS A 72 -8.71 -5.65 8.08
N ARG A 73 -8.43 -6.51 9.05
CA ARG A 73 -7.57 -6.16 10.20
C ARG A 73 -6.19 -5.69 9.75
N ASP A 74 -5.56 -6.38 8.81
CA ASP A 74 -4.21 -6.07 8.35
C ASP A 74 -4.17 -4.71 7.64
N TYR A 75 -5.17 -4.43 6.81
CA TYR A 75 -5.34 -3.14 6.15
C TYR A 75 -5.51 -2.00 7.15
N VAL A 76 -6.50 -2.12 8.06
CA VAL A 76 -6.81 -1.06 9.02
C VAL A 76 -5.63 -0.80 9.96
N THR A 77 -4.96 -1.84 10.44
CA THR A 77 -3.77 -1.70 11.29
C THR A 77 -2.64 -0.98 10.55
N GLY A 78 -2.34 -1.35 9.31
CA GLY A 78 -1.30 -0.66 8.53
C GLY A 78 -1.66 0.78 8.20
N LEU A 79 -2.93 1.07 7.88
CA LEU A 79 -3.42 2.44 7.66
C LEU A 79 -3.32 3.30 8.93
N GLN A 80 -3.63 2.73 10.10
CA GLN A 80 -3.41 3.41 11.39
C GLN A 80 -1.93 3.69 11.63
N PHE A 81 -1.04 2.75 11.29
CA PHE A 81 0.41 2.94 11.43
C PHE A 81 0.92 4.11 10.59
N LEU A 82 0.39 4.28 9.37
CA LEU A 82 0.74 5.38 8.47
C LEU A 82 0.34 6.77 8.98
N GLN A 83 -0.54 6.87 9.98
CA GLN A 83 -0.93 8.15 10.57
C GLN A 83 0.20 8.78 11.42
N ASN A 84 1.24 8.00 11.76
CA ASN A 84 2.40 8.51 12.49
C ASN A 84 3.29 9.36 11.57
N ARG A 85 3.09 10.69 11.63
CA ARG A 85 3.80 11.66 10.80
C ARG A 85 5.29 11.79 11.09
N ASP A 86 5.74 11.40 12.28
CA ASP A 86 7.16 11.43 12.61
C ASP A 86 7.92 10.33 11.85
N LEU A 87 7.26 9.20 11.61
CA LEU A 87 7.80 8.08 10.82
C LEU A 87 7.54 8.27 9.32
N PHE A 88 6.38 8.80 8.97
CA PHE A 88 5.93 8.97 7.58
C PHE A 88 5.57 10.44 7.31
N PRO A 89 6.57 11.31 7.08
CA PRO A 89 6.31 12.74 6.92
C PRO A 89 5.54 13.06 5.63
N GLU A 90 5.73 12.24 4.59
CA GLU A 90 5.08 12.39 3.29
C GLU A 90 4.69 11.02 2.73
N ILE A 91 3.40 10.91 2.35
CA ILE A 91 2.85 9.78 1.59
C ILE A 91 2.20 10.43 0.38
N SER A 92 2.51 9.97 -0.82
CA SER A 92 1.98 10.54 -2.06
C SER A 92 0.78 9.76 -2.58
N ALA A 93 0.77 8.45 -2.34
CA ALA A 93 -0.37 7.62 -2.66
C ALA A 93 -0.48 6.42 -1.72
N ILE A 94 -1.69 5.90 -1.61
CA ILE A 94 -2.04 4.67 -0.92
C ILE A 94 -2.72 3.77 -1.95
N CYS A 95 -2.20 2.56 -2.13
CA CYS A 95 -2.70 1.59 -3.09
C CYS A 95 -3.37 0.44 -2.34
N LEU A 96 -4.65 0.21 -2.62
CA LEU A 96 -5.46 -0.85 -2.02
C LEU A 96 -6.07 -1.74 -3.11
N PRO A 97 -5.23 -2.48 -3.86
CA PRO A 97 -5.76 -3.28 -4.95
C PRO A 97 -6.56 -4.49 -4.42
N GLY A 98 -7.59 -4.87 -5.17
CA GLY A 98 -8.42 -6.05 -4.86
C GLY A 98 -9.43 -5.82 -3.73
N VAL A 99 -9.57 -4.58 -3.25
CA VAL A 99 -10.43 -4.23 -2.11
C VAL A 99 -11.73 -3.61 -2.60
N GLY A 100 -12.86 -4.29 -2.37
CA GLY A 100 -14.21 -3.74 -2.56
C GLY A 100 -14.94 -3.38 -1.25
N ASP A 101 -14.37 -3.72 -0.09
CA ASP A 101 -15.00 -3.48 1.23
C ASP A 101 -14.98 -1.99 1.61
N HIS A 102 -16.16 -1.43 1.90
CA HIS A 102 -16.31 -0.01 2.26
C HIS A 102 -15.49 0.39 3.49
N GLU A 103 -15.40 -0.45 4.51
CA GLU A 103 -14.69 -0.09 5.73
C GLU A 103 -13.17 -0.01 5.48
N ILE A 104 -12.64 -0.90 4.63
CA ILE A 104 -11.25 -0.81 4.20
C ILE A 104 -11.03 0.41 3.30
N LEU A 105 -11.95 0.72 2.38
CA LEU A 105 -11.81 1.83 1.44
C LEU A 105 -12.03 3.22 2.06
N ASP A 106 -12.78 3.31 3.16
CA ASP A 106 -12.99 4.56 3.89
C ASP A 106 -11.88 4.83 4.94
N ALA A 107 -11.19 3.78 5.41
CA ALA A 107 -10.12 3.89 6.41
C ALA A 107 -8.93 4.80 6.02
N PRO A 108 -8.55 4.97 4.74
CA PRO A 108 -7.52 5.91 4.32
C PRO A 108 -7.91 7.38 4.44
N ASN A 109 -9.19 7.74 4.56
CA ASN A 109 -9.65 9.14 4.51
C ASN A 109 -8.84 10.12 5.40
N PRO A 110 -8.52 9.79 6.67
CA PRO A 110 -7.67 10.67 7.50
C PRO A 110 -6.27 10.91 6.93
N LEU A 111 -5.70 9.91 6.24
CA LEU A 111 -4.40 10.03 5.58
C LEU A 111 -4.49 10.87 4.32
N LEU A 112 -5.57 10.72 3.54
CA LEU A 112 -5.80 11.52 2.33
C LEU A 112 -5.88 13.01 2.67
N ASP A 113 -6.60 13.36 3.72
CA ASP A 113 -6.70 14.75 4.20
C ASP A 113 -5.35 15.28 4.72
N THR A 114 -4.63 14.46 5.48
CA THR A 114 -3.39 14.86 6.14
C THR A 114 -2.23 15.04 5.17
N HIS A 115 -2.08 14.10 4.23
CA HIS A 115 -0.93 14.07 3.32
C HIS A 115 -1.25 14.63 1.93
N ARG A 116 -2.53 14.90 1.62
CA ARG A 116 -3.01 15.16 0.25
C ARG A 116 -2.61 14.03 -0.71
N SER A 117 -2.65 12.80 -0.19
CA SER A 117 -2.35 11.58 -0.93
C SER A 117 -3.44 11.26 -1.94
N LEU A 118 -3.10 10.48 -2.95
CA LEU A 118 -4.05 9.82 -3.82
C LEU A 118 -4.41 8.44 -3.27
N LEU A 119 -5.68 8.04 -3.38
CA LEU A 119 -6.08 6.65 -3.22
C LEU A 119 -6.09 5.99 -4.60
N ILE A 120 -5.39 4.87 -4.74
CA ILE A 120 -5.28 4.12 -6.00
C ILE A 120 -5.99 2.78 -5.83
N LEU A 121 -6.98 2.56 -6.67
CA LEU A 121 -7.84 1.38 -6.74
C LEU A 121 -7.86 0.85 -8.18
N SER A 122 -8.23 -0.41 -8.37
CA SER A 122 -8.58 -0.90 -9.71
C SER A 122 -10.00 -0.46 -10.10
N GLU A 123 -10.33 -0.62 -11.39
CA GLU A 123 -11.67 -0.31 -11.89
C GLU A 123 -12.75 -1.19 -11.24
N SER A 124 -12.45 -2.48 -11.03
CA SER A 124 -13.37 -3.41 -10.35
C SER A 124 -13.59 -3.02 -8.89
N ASP A 125 -12.52 -2.67 -8.17
CA ASP A 125 -12.59 -2.25 -6.76
C ASP A 125 -13.50 -1.02 -6.60
N LEU A 126 -13.35 -0.05 -7.51
CA LEU A 126 -14.18 1.16 -7.53
C LEU A 126 -15.64 0.84 -7.88
N TYR A 127 -15.87 -0.05 -8.85
CA TYR A 127 -17.22 -0.47 -9.22
C TYR A 127 -17.94 -1.13 -8.04
N ASP A 128 -17.27 -2.07 -7.37
CA ASP A 128 -17.82 -2.77 -6.21
C ASP A 128 -18.16 -1.77 -5.10
N TYR A 129 -17.26 -0.85 -4.77
CA TYR A 129 -17.49 0.20 -3.78
C TYR A 129 -18.68 1.11 -4.12
N LEU A 130 -18.93 1.40 -5.40
CA LEU A 130 -20.02 2.30 -5.80
C LEU A 130 -21.38 1.60 -5.91
N THR A 131 -21.41 0.26 -5.91
CA THR A 131 -22.63 -0.51 -6.21
C THR A 131 -23.05 -1.51 -5.13
N ALA A 132 -22.23 -1.71 -4.11
CA ALA A 132 -22.52 -2.56 -2.94
C ALA A 132 -23.57 -1.95 -1.99
#